data_AF-P82642-F1
#
_entry.id   AF-P82642-F1
#
_cell.length_a   1.000
_cell.length_b   1.000
_cell.length_c   1.000
_cell.angle_alpha   90.00
_cell.angle_beta   90.00
_cell.angle_gamma   90.00
#
_symmetry.space_group_name_H-M   'P 1'
#
loop_
_entity.id
_entity.type
_entity.pdbx_description
1 polymer ?
#
loop_
_entity_poly.entity_id
_entity_poly.type
_entity_poly.pdbx_seq_one_letter_code
_entity_poly.pdbx_strand_id
1 'polypeptide(L)'
;MRCTTLIMVSFVVSCLLLSLVEESEAGAPPVECWSEILFSGKCGFHGKKKCYKEMESKLKQRVLKCRCEDVKKDSNTSKDEHYCGCQRENPYECN
;
A
#
# COMPACT_ATOMS: atom_id res chain seq x y z
N MET A 1 -2.62 40.29 38.01
CA MET A 1 -2.20 38.86 37.97
C MET A 1 -3.22 37.94 37.28
N ARG A 2 -4.54 38.19 37.35
CA ARG A 2 -5.55 37.34 36.68
C ARG A 2 -5.52 37.36 35.14
N CYS A 3 -5.14 38.49 34.52
CA CYS A 3 -5.08 38.58 33.06
C CYS A 3 -3.91 37.78 32.44
N THR A 4 -2.75 37.75 33.10
CA THR A 4 -1.58 37.00 32.60
C THR A 4 -1.81 35.49 32.60
N THR A 5 -2.53 34.97 33.59
CA THR A 5 -2.93 33.55 33.61
C THR A 5 -3.91 33.20 32.49
N LEU A 6 -4.84 34.09 32.12
CA LEU A 6 -5.77 33.84 31.01
C LEU A 6 -5.06 33.79 29.66
N ILE A 7 -4.06 34.66 29.44
CA ILE A 7 -3.27 34.68 28.21
C ILE A 7 -2.45 33.39 28.08
N MET A 8 -1.82 32.93 29.16
CA MET A 8 -1.07 31.66 29.17
C MET A 8 -1.97 30.47 28.86
N VAL A 9 -3.14 30.37 29.48
CA VAL A 9 -4.10 29.28 29.22
C VAL A 9 -4.59 29.31 27.77
N SER A 10 -4.90 30.50 27.24
CA SER A 10 -5.29 30.66 25.83
C SER A 10 -4.21 30.13 24.88
N PHE A 11 -2.94 30.45 25.14
CA PHE A 11 -1.83 30.01 24.29
C PHE A 11 -1.63 28.49 24.34
N VAL A 12 -1.73 27.89 25.52
CA VAL A 12 -1.63 26.43 25.68
C VAL A 12 -2.77 25.70 24.95
N VAL A 13 -3.99 26.22 25.02
CA VAL A 13 -5.14 25.66 24.28
C VAL A 13 -4.93 25.78 22.77
N SER A 14 -4.42 26.92 22.27
CA SER A 14 -4.10 27.09 20.85
C SER A 14 -3.01 26.11 20.39
N CYS A 15 -1.95 25.90 21.18
CA CYS A 15 -0.91 24.93 20.86
C CYS A 15 -1.46 23.50 20.84
N LEU A 16 -2.28 23.12 21.82
CA LEU A 16 -2.92 21.79 21.84
C LEU A 16 -3.82 21.56 20.62
N LEU A 17 -4.56 22.58 20.18
CA LEU A 17 -5.38 22.49 18.98
C LEU A 17 -4.54 22.35 17.71
N LEU A 18 -3.41 23.08 17.61
CA LEU A 18 -2.48 22.95 16.48
C LEU A 18 -1.85 21.55 16.41
N SER A 19 -1.42 21.00 17.55
CA SER A 19 -0.88 19.64 17.62
C SER A 19 -1.93 18.58 17.26
N LEU A 20 -3.18 18.76 17.69
CA LEU A 20 -4.27 17.85 17.33
C LEU A 20 -4.57 17.88 15.83
N VAL A 21 -4.48 19.06 15.20
CA VAL A 21 -4.67 19.21 13.74
C VAL A 21 -3.55 18.52 12.97
N GLU A 22 -2.28 18.68 13.36
CA GLU A 22 -1.16 17.95 12.74
C GLU A 22 -1.35 16.43 12.79
N GLU A 23 -1.84 15.91 13.91
CA GLU A 23 -2.09 14.47 14.07
C GLU A 23 -3.29 13.97 13.24
N SER A 24 -4.25 14.86 12.95
CA SER A 24 -5.39 14.56 12.06
C SER A 24 -5.10 14.76 10.57
N GLU A 25 -4.17 15.65 10.21
CA GLU A 25 -3.66 15.84 8.84
C GLU A 25 -2.61 14.81 8.46
N ALA A 26 -1.98 14.15 9.43
CA ALA A 26 -1.30 12.88 9.26
C ALA A 26 -2.34 11.79 8.97
N GLY A 27 -2.98 11.89 7.79
CA GLY A 27 -3.96 10.95 7.30
C GLY A 27 -3.50 9.51 7.49
N ALA A 28 -4.44 8.64 7.81
CA ALA A 28 -4.24 7.23 8.15
C ALA A 28 -3.04 6.62 7.40
N PRO A 29 -2.13 5.90 8.09
CA PRO A 29 -0.92 5.38 7.48
C PRO A 29 -1.30 4.69 6.17
N PRO A 30 -0.58 5.00 5.07
CA PRO A 30 -0.99 4.53 3.76
C PRO A 30 -1.23 3.03 3.80
N VAL A 31 -2.50 2.64 3.60
CA VAL A 31 -2.88 1.23 3.59
C VAL A 31 -2.01 0.56 2.53
N GLU A 32 -1.34 -0.53 2.89
CA GLU A 32 -0.46 -1.20 1.95
C GLU A 32 -1.26 -1.54 0.68
N CYS A 33 -0.93 -0.86 -0.42
CA CYS A 33 -1.61 -1.04 -1.69
C CYS A 33 -1.02 -2.23 -2.43
N TRP A 34 -1.80 -3.31 -2.53
CA TRP A 34 -1.42 -4.51 -3.29
C TRP A 34 -2.23 -4.58 -4.57
N SER A 35 -1.56 -4.81 -5.70
CA SER A 35 -2.19 -5.14 -6.98
C SER A 35 -1.96 -6.60 -7.30
N GLU A 36 -3.01 -7.30 -7.70
CA GLU A 36 -2.94 -8.72 -8.02
C GLU A 36 -3.45 -8.97 -9.44
N ILE A 37 -2.68 -9.70 -10.24
CA ILE A 37 -3.00 -10.00 -11.64
C ILE A 37 -2.70 -11.46 -11.90
N LEU A 38 -3.62 -12.13 -12.58
CA LEU A 38 -3.47 -13.50 -13.05
C LEU A 38 -2.64 -13.54 -14.34
N PHE A 39 -1.64 -14.41 -14.36
CA PHE A 39 -0.79 -14.69 -15.51
C PHE A 39 -0.80 -16.18 -15.86
N SER A 40 -0.53 -16.48 -17.12
CA SER A 40 -0.38 -17.86 -17.59
C SER A 40 0.99 -18.44 -17.24
N GLY A 41 1.02 -19.73 -16.97
CA GLY A 41 2.19 -20.49 -16.52
C GLY A 41 2.23 -20.65 -15.00
N LYS A 42 3.36 -21.15 -14.50
CA LYS A 42 3.62 -21.35 -13.07
C LYS A 42 4.68 -20.38 -12.55
N CYS A 43 4.67 -20.14 -11.25
CA CYS A 43 5.71 -19.38 -10.55
C CYS A 43 7.09 -20.02 -10.75
N GLY A 44 7.25 -21.32 -10.53
CA GLY A 44 8.58 -21.96 -10.62
C GLY A 44 9.66 -21.22 -9.80
N PHE A 45 10.94 -21.43 -10.12
CA PHE A 45 12.03 -20.87 -9.33
C PHE A 45 12.23 -19.35 -9.54
N HIS A 46 11.92 -18.83 -10.74
CA HIS A 46 12.08 -17.42 -11.08
C HIS A 46 10.77 -16.62 -11.08
N GLY A 47 9.67 -17.20 -10.60
CA GLY A 47 8.33 -16.61 -10.67
C GLY A 47 8.23 -15.25 -10.04
N LYS A 48 8.82 -15.08 -8.86
CA LYS A 48 8.84 -13.77 -8.19
C LYS A 48 9.54 -12.69 -9.02
N LYS A 49 10.65 -13.01 -9.67
CA LYS A 49 11.39 -12.07 -10.54
C LYS A 49 10.62 -11.78 -11.83
N LYS A 50 9.94 -12.79 -12.37
CA LYS A 50 9.08 -12.65 -13.55
C LYS A 50 7.85 -11.78 -13.23
N CYS A 51 7.14 -12.08 -12.14
CA CYS A 51 6.03 -11.28 -11.62
C CYS A 51 6.41 -9.82 -11.46
N TYR A 52 7.58 -9.54 -10.87
CA TYR A 52 8.06 -8.18 -10.67
C TYR A 52 8.15 -7.42 -12.00
N LYS A 53 8.81 -8.00 -13.01
CA LYS A 53 8.91 -7.40 -14.35
C LYS A 53 7.56 -7.25 -15.04
N GLU A 54 6.71 -8.27 -14.98
CA GLU A 54 5.41 -8.25 -15.66
C GLU A 54 4.46 -7.24 -15.01
N MET A 55 4.48 -7.13 -13.68
CA MET A 55 3.70 -6.14 -12.95
C MET A 55 4.19 -4.72 -13.19
N GLU A 56 5.50 -4.45 -13.14
CA GLU A 56 6.03 -3.11 -13.49
C GLU A 56 5.63 -2.72 -14.91
N SER A 57 5.71 -3.65 -15.86
CA SER A 57 5.30 -3.39 -17.24
C SER A 57 3.80 -3.13 -17.38
N LYS A 58 2.96 -3.76 -16.56
CA LYS A 58 1.50 -3.71 -16.68
C LYS A 58 0.89 -2.55 -15.90
N LEU A 59 1.38 -2.28 -14.69
CA LEU A 59 1.02 -1.13 -13.87
C LEU A 59 1.67 0.16 -14.39
N LYS A 60 2.79 0.07 -15.13
CA LYS A 60 3.64 1.20 -15.52
C LYS A 60 4.17 2.00 -14.32
N GLN A 61 4.35 1.31 -13.20
CA GLN A 61 4.82 1.88 -11.94
C GLN A 61 5.81 0.93 -11.28
N ARG A 62 6.63 1.49 -10.40
CA ARG A 62 7.47 0.68 -9.54
C ARG A 62 6.64 -0.03 -8.48
N VAL A 63 7.07 -1.25 -8.19
CA VAL A 63 6.51 -2.10 -7.14
C VAL A 63 7.60 -2.42 -6.14
N LEU A 64 7.27 -2.54 -4.86
CA LEU A 64 8.24 -2.75 -3.78
C LEU A 64 8.52 -4.23 -3.56
N LYS A 65 7.44 -5.00 -3.40
CA LYS A 65 7.50 -6.42 -3.05
C LYS A 65 6.48 -7.16 -3.90
N CYS A 66 6.86 -8.31 -4.42
CA CYS A 66 5.97 -9.18 -5.16
C CYS A 66 5.91 -10.58 -4.54
N ARG A 67 4.73 -11.18 -4.58
CA ARG A 67 4.45 -12.60 -4.33
C ARG A 67 3.99 -13.25 -5.62
N CYS A 68 4.24 -14.54 -5.73
CA CYS A 68 3.82 -15.36 -6.84
C CYS A 68 3.15 -16.61 -6.24
N GLU A 69 1.90 -16.85 -6.60
CA GLU A 69 1.11 -17.98 -6.10
C GLU A 69 0.52 -18.77 -7.27
N ASP A 70 0.86 -20.05 -7.38
CA ASP A 70 0.27 -20.94 -8.38
C ASP A 70 -1.21 -21.16 -8.09
N VAL A 71 -2.06 -21.01 -9.11
CA VAL A 71 -3.48 -21.36 -8.99
C VAL A 71 -3.57 -22.87 -8.83
N LYS A 72 -4.30 -23.31 -7.80
CA LYS A 72 -4.56 -24.74 -7.61
C LYS A 72 -5.25 -25.28 -8.84
N LYS A 73 -4.63 -26.29 -9.44
CA LYS A 73 -5.12 -26.93 -10.65
C LYS A 73 -6.33 -27.79 -10.28
N ASP A 74 -7.52 -27.22 -10.43
CA ASP A 74 -8.75 -28.00 -10.39
C ASP A 74 -8.89 -28.79 -11.69
N SER A 75 -9.63 -29.90 -11.64
CA SER A 75 -9.85 -30.81 -12.78
C SER A 75 -10.45 -30.13 -14.03
N ASN A 76 -10.96 -28.90 -13.91
CA ASN A 76 -11.48 -28.09 -15.00
C ASN A 76 -10.50 -27.05 -15.56
N THR A 77 -9.39 -26.76 -14.87
CA THR A 77 -8.42 -25.75 -15.30
C THR A 77 -7.23 -26.42 -15.99
N SER A 78 -7.40 -26.66 -17.29
CA SER A 78 -6.37 -27.34 -18.09
C SER A 78 -5.10 -26.51 -18.31
N LYS A 79 -5.13 -25.20 -17.99
CA LYS A 79 -4.00 -24.29 -18.15
C LYS A 79 -3.39 -23.97 -16.80
N ASP A 80 -2.07 -24.04 -16.73
CA ASP A 80 -1.34 -23.59 -15.55
C ASP A 80 -1.42 -22.06 -15.49
N GLU A 81 -1.83 -21.52 -14.35
CA GLU A 81 -1.93 -20.08 -14.09
C GLU A 81 -1.36 -19.77 -12.72
N HIS A 82 -0.91 -18.52 -12.53
CA HIS A 82 -0.41 -18.03 -11.25
C HIS A 82 -0.84 -16.58 -11.03
N TYR A 83 -1.07 -16.23 -9.77
CA TYR A 83 -1.27 -14.87 -9.32
C TYR A 83 0.08 -14.22 -9.04
N CYS A 84 0.30 -13.05 -9.62
CA CYS A 84 1.32 -12.12 -9.18
C CYS A 84 0.65 -11.06 -8.31
N GLY A 85 1.01 -10.98 -7.03
CA GLY A 85 0.56 -9.91 -6.13
C GLY A 85 1.73 -9.00 -5.82
N CYS A 86 1.67 -7.71 -6.16
CA CYS A 86 2.75 -6.76 -5.92
C CYS A 86 2.27 -5.54 -5.13
N GLN A 87 3.03 -5.17 -4.11
CA GLN A 87 2.86 -3.93 -3.36
C GLN A 87 3.32 -2.75 -4.21
N ARG A 88 2.44 -1.79 -4.44
CA ARG A 88 2.78 -0.55 -5.14
C ARG A 88 3.69 0.32 -4.27
N GLU A 89 4.60 1.05 -4.92
CA GLU A 89 5.39 2.08 -4.25
C GLU A 89 4.52 3.26 -3.80
N ASN A 90 3.53 3.61 -4.62
CA ASN A 90 2.58 4.68 -4.30
C ASN A 90 1.24 4.11 -3.79
N PRO A 91 0.95 4.21 -2.48
CA PRO A 91 -0.29 3.69 -1.88
C PRO A 91 -1.53 4.50 -2.29
N TYR A 92 -1.37 5.74 -2.78
CA TYR A 92 -2.48 6.61 -3.18
C TYR A 92 -3.11 6.24 -4.53
N GLU A 93 -2.47 5.35 -5.30
CA GLU A 93 -2.97 4.93 -6.62
C GLU A 93 -3.76 3.61 -6.61
N CYS A 94 -4.13 3.13 -5.41
CA CYS A 94 -5.00 1.98 -5.26
C CYS A 94 -6.50 2.28 -5.48
N ASN A 95 -6.85 3.52 -5.85
CA ASN A 95 -8.22 4.03 -5.88
C ASN A 95 -8.93 3.83 -7.21
#